data_AF-A0ABD0QFZ8-F1
#
_entry.id   AF-A0ABD0QFZ8-F1
#
_cell.length_a   1.000
_cell.length_b   1.000
_cell.length_c   1.000
_cell.angle_alpha   90.00
_cell.angle_beta   90.00
_cell.angle_gamma   90.00
#
_symmetry.space_group_name_H-M   'P 1'
#
loop_
_entity.id
_entity.type
_entity.pdbx_description
1 polymer ?
#
loop_
_entity_poly.entity_id
_entity_poly.type
_entity_poly.pdbx_seq_one_letter_code
_entity_poly.pdbx_strand_id
1 'polypeptide(L)'
;ENGKYVRRKQYPISLVLAPTRELALQIYDEARKFSYRSRVRPCVVYGGADIGQQIRDLERGCHLLVATPGRLVDMMERGKIGLDYC
;
A
#
# COMPACT_ATOMS: atom_id res chain seq x y z
N GLU A 1 -14.01 -26.05 9.77
CA GLU A 1 -14.51 -24.66 9.80
C GLU A 1 -13.45 -23.74 9.20
N ASN A 2 -13.50 -23.52 7.88
CA ASN A 2 -12.48 -22.72 7.17
C ASN A 2 -12.87 -21.24 7.25
N GLY A 3 -12.16 -20.49 8.11
CA GLY A 3 -12.25 -19.05 8.21
C GLY A 3 -12.02 -18.40 6.84
N LYS A 4 -13.09 -17.89 6.23
CA LYS A 4 -13.03 -17.10 5.02
C LYS A 4 -12.18 -15.86 5.31
N TYR A 5 -10.92 -15.87 4.89
CA TYR A 5 -10.11 -14.64 4.84
C TYR A 5 -10.88 -13.63 3.99
N VAL A 6 -11.53 -12.68 4.65
CA VAL A 6 -12.23 -11.59 3.97
C VAL A 6 -11.18 -10.88 3.12
N ARG A 7 -11.30 -11.00 1.79
CA ARG A 7 -10.41 -10.31 0.85
C ARG A 7 -10.67 -8.81 0.96
N ARG A 8 -9.97 -8.15 1.90
CA ARG A 8 -10.11 -6.71 2.13
C ARG A 8 -9.39 -5.92 1.03
N LYS A 9 -10.16 -5.38 0.10
CA LYS A 9 -9.69 -4.35 -0.84
C LYS A 9 -9.51 -3.03 -0.07
N GLN A 10 -8.37 -2.37 -0.25
CA GLN A 10 -8.11 -1.06 0.33
C GLN A 10 -8.40 0.04 -0.69
N TYR A 11 -8.81 1.20 -0.20
CA TYR A 11 -9.02 2.39 -1.00
C TYR A 11 -8.25 3.56 -0.38
N PRO A 12 -6.96 3.72 -0.74
CA PRO A 12 -6.15 4.83 -0.27
C PRO A 12 -6.77 6.17 -0.68
N ILE A 13 -6.68 7.16 0.21
CA ILE A 13 -7.12 8.55 -0.02
C ILE A 13 -6.05 9.33 -0.78
N SER A 14 -4.80 8.87 -0.71
CA SER A 14 -3.67 9.48 -1.39
C SER A 14 -2.75 8.41 -1.96
N LEU A 15 -2.27 8.65 -3.19
CA LEU A 15 -1.32 7.82 -3.91
C LEU A 15 -0.08 8.64 -4.26
N VAL A 16 1.10 8.11 -3.95
CA VAL A 16 2.39 8.64 -4.39
C VAL A 16 3.09 7.60 -5.25
N LEU A 17 3.43 7.96 -6.49
CA LEU A 17 4.20 7.12 -7.38
C LEU A 17 5.68 7.48 -7.32
N ALA A 18 6.53 6.49 -7.09
CA ALA A 18 7.98 6.61 -7.13
C ALA A 18 8.57 5.67 -8.18
N PRO A 19 9.60 6.09 -8.94
CA PRO A 19 10.20 5.29 -10.01
C PRO A 19 11.00 4.08 -9.49
N THR A 20 11.52 4.15 -8.28
CA THR A 20 12.40 3.11 -7.70
C THR A 20 11.94 2.69 -6.31
N ARG A 21 12.40 1.51 -5.88
CA ARG A 21 12.15 0.99 -4.53
C ARG A 21 12.75 1.90 -3.47
N GLU A 22 13.97 2.38 -3.71
CA GLU A 22 14.74 3.18 -2.78
C GLU A 22 14.04 4.51 -2.50
N LEU A 23 13.54 5.18 -3.54
CA LEU A 23 12.78 6.42 -3.40
C LEU A 23 11.41 6.18 -2.76
N ALA A 24 10.72 5.07 -3.09
CA ALA A 24 9.47 4.71 -2.44
C ALA A 24 9.64 4.52 -0.92
N LEU A 25 10.73 3.87 -0.49
CA LEU A 25 11.05 3.69 0.93
C LEU A 25 11.36 5.00 1.63
N GLN A 26 12.13 5.90 1.00
CA GLN A 26 12.42 7.23 1.56
C GLN A 26 11.14 8.04 1.81
N ILE A 27 10.24 8.09 0.81
CA ILE A 27 8.96 8.80 0.93
C ILE A 27 8.11 8.17 2.03
N TYR A 28 8.06 6.84 2.09
CA TYR A 28 7.32 6.11 3.12
C TYR A 28 7.84 6.40 4.53
N ASP A 29 9.15 6.43 4.73
CA ASP A 29 9.75 6.72 6.03
C ASP A 29 9.45 8.15 6.50
N GLU A 30 9.47 9.13 5.60
CA GLU A 30 9.01 10.50 5.91
C GLU A 30 7.50 10.55 6.19
N ALA A 31 6.67 9.90 5.38
CA ALA A 31 5.24 9.82 5.60
C ALA A 31 4.90 9.24 6.97
N ARG A 32 5.66 8.22 7.44
CA ARG A 32 5.50 7.66 8.79
C ARG A 32 5.78 8.70 9.88
N LYS A 33 6.85 9.49 9.76
CA LYS A 33 7.18 10.55 10.72
C LYS A 33 6.05 11.58 10.81
N PHE A 34 5.53 12.04 9.67
CA PHE A 34 4.44 13.02 9.64
C PHE A 34 3.09 12.44 10.08
N SER A 35 2.87 11.13 9.88
CA SER A 35 1.67 10.45 10.36
C SER A 35 1.71 10.08 11.85
N TYR A 36 2.81 10.35 12.55
CA TYR A 36 2.96 10.01 13.97
C TYR A 36 1.85 10.68 14.80
N ARG A 37 1.17 9.89 15.64
CA ARG A 37 0.00 10.28 16.46
C ARG A 37 -1.23 10.74 15.66
N SER A 38 -1.27 10.49 14.35
CA SER A 38 -2.48 10.62 13.54
C SER A 38 -3.22 9.27 13.42
N ARG A 39 -4.38 9.27 12.77
CA ARG A 39 -5.06 8.02 12.33
C ARG A 39 -4.67 7.59 10.91
N VAL A 40 -3.85 8.37 10.22
CA VAL A 40 -3.38 8.05 8.87
C VAL A 40 -2.41 6.87 8.96
N ARG A 41 -2.56 5.92 8.04
CA ARG A 41 -1.71 4.74 7.92
C ARG A 41 -1.05 4.76 6.55
N PRO A 42 0.21 5.22 6.47
CA PRO A 42 1.03 5.05 5.28
C PRO A 42 1.31 3.57 5.02
N CYS A 43 1.35 3.17 3.76
CA CYS A 43 1.83 1.87 3.29
C CYS A 43 2.76 2.08 2.10
N VAL A 44 3.59 1.08 1.82
CA VAL A 44 4.49 1.09 0.68
C VAL A 44 4.45 -0.24 -0.08
N VAL A 45 4.43 -0.18 -1.41
CA VAL A 45 4.51 -1.34 -2.29
C VAL A 45 5.53 -1.11 -3.42
N TYR A 46 6.35 -2.11 -3.70
CA TYR A 46 7.37 -2.02 -4.75
C TYR A 46 7.79 -3.41 -5.26
N GLY A 47 8.33 -3.45 -6.47
CA GLY A 47 8.89 -4.66 -7.11
C GLY A 47 10.13 -5.22 -6.41
N GLY A 48 10.53 -6.45 -6.76
CA GLY A 48 11.76 -7.07 -6.24
C GLY A 48 11.69 -7.53 -4.77
N ALA A 49 10.49 -7.58 -4.19
CA ALA A 49 10.24 -8.12 -2.85
C ALA A 49 8.92 -8.93 -2.83
N ASP A 50 8.79 -9.79 -1.81
CA ASP A 50 7.62 -10.66 -1.63
C ASP A 50 6.31 -9.85 -1.61
N ILE A 51 5.43 -10.18 -2.54
CA ILE A 51 4.12 -9.54 -2.66
C ILE A 51 3.19 -9.97 -1.52
N GLY A 52 3.35 -11.19 -0.99
CA GLY A 52 2.50 -11.71 0.08
C GLY A 52 2.60 -10.86 1.35
N GLN A 53 3.82 -10.47 1.74
CA GLN A 53 4.05 -9.60 2.87
C GLN A 53 3.46 -8.20 2.66
N GLN A 54 3.55 -7.65 1.45
CA GLN A 54 2.95 -6.36 1.10
C GLN A 54 1.42 -6.41 1.15
N ILE A 55 0.81 -7.50 0.67
CA ILE A 55 -0.65 -7.71 0.75
C ILE A 55 -1.11 -7.77 2.20
N ARG A 56 -0.44 -8.56 3.04
CA ARG A 56 -0.77 -8.67 4.47
C ARG A 56 -0.66 -7.33 5.18
N ASP A 57 0.29 -6.48 4.77
CA ASP A 57 0.43 -5.15 5.34
C ASP A 57 -0.70 -4.20 4.90
N LEU A 58 -1.10 -4.24 3.62
CA LEU A 58 -2.24 -3.48 3.11
C LEU A 58 -3.56 -3.86 3.81
N GLU A 59 -3.79 -5.15 4.09
CA GLU A 59 -5.02 -5.64 4.73
C GLU A 59 -5.25 -5.08 6.15
N ARG A 60 -4.21 -4.51 6.77
CA ARG A 60 -4.28 -3.80 8.06
C ARG A 60 -4.84 -2.37 7.94
N GLY A 61 -5.05 -1.86 6.73
CA GLY A 61 -5.54 -0.51 6.45
C GLY A 61 -4.54 0.33 5.66
N CYS A 62 -4.96 1.07 4.64
CA CYS A 62 -4.09 1.96 3.88
C CYS A 62 -4.80 3.26 3.54
N HIS A 63 -4.29 4.37 4.06
CA HIS A 63 -4.83 5.72 3.79
C HIS A 63 -3.94 6.49 2.81
N LEU A 64 -2.62 6.30 2.90
CA LEU A 64 -1.63 6.86 1.99
C LEU A 64 -0.80 5.72 1.44
N LEU A 65 -0.82 5.52 0.13
CA LEU A 65 -0.06 4.47 -0.55
C LEU A 65 1.12 5.08 -1.29
N VAL A 66 2.34 4.64 -0.98
CA VAL A 66 3.52 4.90 -1.80
C VAL A 66 3.79 3.66 -2.65
N ALA A 67 3.92 3.81 -3.97
CA ALA A 67 4.03 2.67 -4.87
C ALA A 67 5.03 2.88 -6.01
N THR A 68 5.67 1.79 -6.47
CA THR A 68 6.24 1.76 -7.82
C THR A 68 5.15 1.35 -8.84
N PRO A 69 5.14 1.93 -10.06
CA PRO A 69 4.03 1.73 -11.01
C PRO A 69 3.70 0.27 -11.30
N GLY A 70 4.71 -0.56 -11.62
CA GLY A 70 4.48 -1.98 -11.92
C GLY A 70 3.83 -2.74 -10.76
N ARG A 71 4.29 -2.50 -9.52
CA ARG A 71 3.70 -3.18 -8.36
C ARG A 71 2.30 -2.68 -8.03
N LEU A 72 2.00 -1.40 -8.29
CA LEU A 72 0.64 -0.88 -8.13
C LEU A 72 -0.34 -1.60 -9.07
N VAL A 73 0.04 -1.74 -10.34
CA VAL A 73 -0.77 -2.47 -11.34
C VAL A 73 -1.03 -3.90 -10.88
N ASP A 74 0.00 -4.62 -10.45
CA ASP A 74 -0.14 -5.99 -9.91
C ASP A 74 -1.16 -6.05 -8.76
N MET A 75 -1.15 -5.06 -7.85
CA MET A 75 -2.05 -5.02 -6.70
C MET A 75 -3.49 -4.67 -7.09
N MET A 76 -3.68 -3.83 -8.11
CA MET A 76 -4.99 -3.47 -8.66
C MET A 76 -5.62 -4.66 -9.40
N GLU A 77 -4.85 -5.35 -10.25
CA GLU A 77 -5.30 -6.55 -10.96
C GLU A 77 -5.70 -7.68 -10.01
N ARG A 78 -5.00 -7.80 -8.87
CA ARG A 78 -5.35 -8.75 -7.79
C ARG A 78 -6.55 -8.31 -6.95
N GLY A 79 -7.13 -7.13 -7.22
CA GLY A 79 -8.25 -6.57 -6.47
C GLY A 79 -7.91 -6.18 -5.04
N LYS A 80 -6.64 -5.88 -4.75
CA LYS A 80 -6.17 -5.48 -3.41
C LYS A 80 -6.24 -3.98 -3.18
N ILE A 81 -6.13 -3.18 -4.25
CA ILE A 81 -6.24 -1.72 -4.23
C ILE A 81 -7.38 -1.28 -5.16
N GLY A 82 -8.18 -0.31 -4.72
CA GLY A 82 -9.03 0.55 -5.55
C GLY A 82 -8.63 2.01 -5.38
N LEU A 83 -8.82 2.82 -6.41
CA LEU A 83 -8.45 4.23 -6.42
C LEU A 83 -9.66 5.16 -6.49
N ASP A 84 -10.84 4.62 -6.19
CA ASP A 84 -12.14 5.28 -6.31
C ASP A 84 -12.29 6.53 -5.41
N TYR A 85 -11.45 6.65 -4.37
CA TYR A 85 -11.43 7.78 -3.42
C TYR A 85 -10.09 8.51 -3.38
N CYS A 86 -9.24 8.31 -4.40
CA CYS A 86 -7.95 8.96 -4.53
C CYS A 86 -8.04 10.27 -5.31
#